data_AF-A0A1Z5SJ29-F1
#
_entry.id   AF-A0A1Z5SJ29-F1
#
_cell.length_a   1.000
_cell.length_b   1.000
_cell.length_c   1.000
_cell.angle_alpha   90.00
_cell.angle_beta   90.00
_cell.angle_gamma   90.00
#
_symmetry.space_group_name_H-M   'P 1'
#
loop_
_entity.id
_entity.type
_entity.pdbx_description
1 polymer ?
#
loop_
_entity_poly.entity_id
_entity_poly.type
_entity_poly.pdbx_seq_one_letter_code
_entity_poly.pdbx_strand_id
1 'polypeptide(L)'
;MVRLTILLLLLTFKCFAQKADSVGVDNNALLNYKEAILFNNHFQYHREGFDFSHKRILFVTGSSASYLQTKKEYFALLKKNNTPSGSALGRVYIFREKDKKIFPEYDAVIYYYTKVIFGTSNLKRIKRHQD
;
A
#
# COMPACT_ATOMS: atom_id res chain seq x y z
N MET A 1 36.92 23.98 -26.60
CA MET A 1 36.25 22.70 -26.30
C MET A 1 35.35 22.82 -25.07
N VAL A 2 34.19 23.49 -25.17
CA VAL A 2 33.22 23.57 -24.03
C VAL A 2 31.77 23.44 -24.50
N ARG A 3 31.51 23.47 -25.83
CA ARG A 3 30.15 23.42 -26.38
C ARG A 3 29.57 22.02 -26.54
N LEU A 4 30.38 20.96 -26.42
CA LEU A 4 29.93 19.58 -26.66
C LEU A 4 29.55 18.83 -25.37
N THR A 5 30.02 19.26 -24.21
CA THR A 5 29.76 18.60 -22.91
C THR A 5 28.37 18.89 -22.35
N ILE A 6 27.76 20.03 -22.70
CA ILE A 6 26.41 20.40 -22.23
C ILE A 6 25.32 19.53 -22.88
N LEU A 7 25.54 19.06 -24.12
CA LEU A 7 24.57 18.24 -24.83
C LEU A 7 24.47 16.81 -24.27
N LEU A 8 25.54 16.28 -23.67
CA LEU A 8 25.53 14.95 -23.05
C LEU A 8 24.86 14.94 -21.67
N LEU A 9 24.84 16.07 -20.96
CA LEU A 9 24.21 16.17 -19.62
C LEU A 9 22.68 16.16 -19.68
N LEU A 10 22.09 16.56 -20.83
CA LEU A 10 20.64 16.61 -21.03
C LEU A 10 20.04 15.23 -21.40
N LEU A 11 20.87 14.24 -21.71
CA LEU A 11 20.44 12.89 -22.12
C LEU A 11 20.23 11.93 -20.95
N THR A 12 20.60 12.29 -19.72
CA THR A 12 20.33 11.48 -18.52
C THR A 12 18.97 11.76 -17.90
N PHE A 13 18.23 12.78 -18.36
CA PHE A 13 16.79 12.94 -18.10
C PHE A 13 15.97 12.02 -19.02
N LYS A 14 16.33 10.75 -19.10
CA LYS A 14 15.44 9.72 -19.63
C LYS A 14 14.35 9.48 -18.58
N CYS A 15 13.32 10.31 -18.67
CA CYS A 15 11.94 9.87 -18.65
C CYS A 15 11.66 8.77 -17.60
N PHE A 16 11.43 9.18 -16.36
CA PHE A 16 10.42 8.47 -15.58
C PHE A 16 9.14 8.64 -16.37
N ALA A 17 8.84 7.64 -17.19
CA ALA A 17 7.61 7.55 -17.94
C ALA A 17 6.48 7.85 -16.96
N GLN A 18 5.77 8.96 -17.18
CA GLN A 18 4.48 9.21 -16.57
C GLN A 18 3.56 8.07 -17.01
N LYS A 19 3.65 6.91 -16.33
CA LYS A 19 2.43 6.17 -16.06
C LYS A 19 1.55 7.21 -15.40
N ALA A 20 0.47 7.60 -16.06
CA ALA A 20 -0.54 8.43 -15.44
C ALA A 20 -0.83 7.77 -14.09
N ASP A 21 -0.36 8.37 -12.99
CA ASP A 21 -0.47 7.72 -11.69
C ASP A 21 -1.94 7.37 -11.53
N SER A 22 -2.22 6.12 -11.26
CA SER A 22 -3.58 5.62 -11.13
C SER A 22 -3.54 4.56 -10.05
N VAL A 23 -4.67 4.35 -9.41
CA VAL A 23 -4.76 3.44 -8.28
C VAL A 23 -4.82 1.99 -8.78
N GLY A 24 -4.00 1.12 -8.19
CA GLY A 24 -3.98 -0.31 -8.49
C GLY A 24 -3.37 -0.68 -9.83
N VAL A 25 -2.32 0.01 -10.26
CA VAL A 25 -1.66 -0.24 -11.55
C VAL A 25 -0.68 -1.43 -11.53
N ASP A 26 -0.21 -1.83 -10.35
CA ASP A 26 0.75 -2.91 -10.12
C ASP A 26 0.55 -3.60 -8.77
N ASN A 27 1.31 -4.66 -8.53
CA ASN A 27 1.34 -5.41 -7.28
C ASN A 27 2.52 -5.02 -6.38
N ASN A 28 3.18 -3.89 -6.63
CA ASN A 28 4.25 -3.43 -5.75
C ASN A 28 3.66 -3.01 -4.41
N ALA A 29 4.22 -3.51 -3.30
CA ALA A 29 3.81 -3.14 -1.96
C ALA A 29 3.95 -1.64 -1.69
N LEU A 30 4.93 -0.98 -2.33
CA LEU A 30 5.12 0.46 -2.25
C LEU A 30 3.95 1.19 -2.92
N LEU A 31 3.34 2.11 -2.20
CA LEU A 31 2.28 2.96 -2.74
C LEU A 31 2.84 3.98 -3.73
N ASN A 32 2.11 4.19 -4.81
CA ASN A 32 2.34 5.36 -5.65
C ASN A 32 1.71 6.62 -5.03
N TYR A 33 1.98 7.77 -5.62
CA TYR A 33 1.53 9.06 -5.12
C TYR A 33 0.01 9.16 -4.97
N LYS A 34 -0.76 8.70 -5.97
CA LYS A 34 -2.24 8.75 -5.91
C LYS A 34 -2.83 7.76 -4.92
N GLU A 35 -2.23 6.57 -4.79
CA GLU A 35 -2.62 5.58 -3.78
C GLU A 35 -2.38 6.12 -2.36
N ALA A 36 -1.24 6.78 -2.13
CA ALA A 36 -0.91 7.42 -0.86
C ALA A 36 -1.88 8.56 -0.52
N ILE A 37 -2.21 9.44 -1.47
CA ILE A 37 -3.22 10.51 -1.26
C ILE A 37 -4.57 9.91 -0.90
N LEU A 38 -5.02 8.90 -1.66
CA LEU A 38 -6.30 8.25 -1.42
C LEU A 38 -6.37 7.71 0.02
N PHE A 39 -5.32 7.02 0.46
CA PHE A 39 -5.27 6.43 1.80
C PHE A 39 -5.12 7.48 2.90
N ASN A 40 -4.29 8.51 2.71
CA ASN A 40 -4.17 9.61 3.66
C ASN A 40 -5.52 10.32 3.89
N ASN A 41 -6.28 10.54 2.82
CA ASN A 41 -7.61 11.15 2.89
C ASN A 41 -8.62 10.20 3.54
N HIS A 42 -8.63 8.94 3.11
CA HIS A 42 -9.62 7.98 3.61
C HIS A 42 -9.41 7.64 5.10
N PHE A 43 -8.16 7.39 5.50
CA PHE A 43 -7.83 7.01 6.87
C PHE A 43 -7.48 8.21 7.76
N GLN A 44 -7.82 9.45 7.37
CA GLN A 44 -7.40 10.66 8.09
C GLN A 44 -7.67 10.62 9.61
N TYR A 45 -8.79 10.00 10.03
CA TYR A 45 -9.18 9.89 11.43
C TYR A 45 -8.64 8.63 12.14
N HIS A 46 -8.10 7.67 11.40
CA HIS A 46 -7.63 6.37 11.93
C HIS A 46 -6.13 6.15 11.78
N ARG A 47 -5.44 7.03 11.04
CA ARG A 47 -4.01 6.91 10.76
C ARG A 47 -3.11 7.48 11.87
N GLU A 48 -3.65 8.14 12.89
CA GLU A 48 -2.86 8.67 14.03
C GLU A 48 -1.61 9.47 13.58
N GLY A 49 -1.74 10.26 12.52
CA GLY A 49 -0.62 11.03 11.94
C GLY A 49 0.30 10.25 10.98
N PHE A 50 0.15 8.93 10.85
CA PHE A 50 0.87 8.12 9.87
C PHE A 50 0.63 8.61 8.44
N ASP A 51 1.70 8.96 7.74
CA ASP A 51 1.67 9.35 6.33
C ASP A 51 1.95 8.14 5.44
N PHE A 52 1.03 7.85 4.52
CA PHE A 52 1.13 6.76 3.54
C PHE A 52 2.14 7.03 2.42
N SER A 53 2.67 8.24 2.29
CA SER A 53 3.73 8.60 1.35
C SER A 53 4.96 7.70 1.51
N HIS A 54 5.40 7.07 0.41
CA HIS A 54 6.55 6.16 0.36
C HIS A 54 6.45 4.95 1.32
N LYS A 55 5.24 4.52 1.66
CA LYS A 55 5.02 3.37 2.54
C LYS A 55 4.72 2.09 1.78
N ARG A 56 5.19 0.97 2.33
CA ARG A 56 4.89 -0.37 1.84
C ARG A 56 3.73 -0.96 2.62
N ILE A 57 2.66 -1.34 1.93
CA ILE A 57 1.40 -1.75 2.54
C ILE A 57 1.06 -3.20 2.21
N LEU A 58 0.74 -3.96 3.25
CA LEU A 58 0.20 -5.31 3.14
C LEU A 58 -1.32 -5.23 2.99
N PHE A 59 -1.93 -6.09 2.16
CA PHE A 59 -3.38 -6.16 2.00
C PHE A 59 -3.89 -7.51 2.49
N VAL A 60 -4.85 -7.48 3.42
CA VAL A 60 -5.41 -8.68 4.06
C VAL A 60 -6.92 -8.67 4.02
N THR A 61 -7.53 -9.83 3.78
CA THR A 61 -8.98 -9.99 3.74
C THR A 61 -9.47 -11.25 4.47
N GLY A 62 -10.79 -11.44 4.41
CA GLY A 62 -11.54 -12.57 4.96
C GLY A 62 -11.94 -12.37 6.41
N SER A 63 -12.92 -13.16 6.88
CA SER A 63 -13.54 -12.99 8.20
C SER A 63 -12.52 -12.97 9.34
N SER A 64 -11.46 -13.77 9.23
CA SER A 64 -10.38 -13.88 10.21
C SER A 64 -9.23 -12.88 10.01
N ALA A 65 -9.17 -12.12 8.92
CA ALA A 65 -8.00 -11.33 8.53
C ALA A 65 -6.73 -12.20 8.43
N SER A 66 -6.76 -13.21 7.56
CA SER A 66 -5.63 -14.13 7.34
C SER A 66 -5.32 -14.41 5.88
N TYR A 67 -6.16 -13.93 4.95
CA TYR A 67 -5.95 -14.13 3.54
C TYR A 67 -5.20 -12.93 2.97
N LEU A 68 -4.04 -13.17 2.38
CA LEU A 68 -3.31 -12.15 1.66
C LEU A 68 -4.00 -11.86 0.33
N GLN A 69 -4.04 -10.59 -0.02
CA GLN A 69 -4.46 -10.15 -1.34
C GLN A 69 -3.37 -9.29 -1.95
N THR A 70 -3.33 -9.26 -3.28
CA THR A 70 -2.45 -8.34 -3.99
C THR A 70 -3.04 -6.93 -4.01
N LYS A 71 -2.17 -5.93 -4.17
CA LYS A 71 -2.58 -4.53 -4.33
C LYS A 71 -3.57 -4.34 -5.49
N LYS A 72 -3.33 -4.98 -6.65
CA LYS A 72 -4.27 -4.91 -7.79
C LYS A 72 -5.65 -5.44 -7.44
N GLU A 73 -5.74 -6.61 -6.82
CA GLU A 73 -7.03 -7.20 -6.50
C GLU A 73 -7.80 -6.32 -5.51
N TYR A 74 -7.11 -5.70 -4.54
CA TYR A 74 -7.72 -4.74 -3.63
C TYR A 74 -8.33 -3.56 -4.38
N PHE A 75 -7.55 -2.89 -5.24
CA PHE A 75 -8.04 -1.75 -6.01
C PHE A 75 -9.10 -2.14 -7.07
N ALA A 76 -9.03 -3.35 -7.63
CA ALA A 76 -10.06 -3.87 -8.53
C ALA A 76 -11.40 -4.05 -7.81
N LEU A 77 -11.36 -4.55 -6.57
CA LEU A 77 -12.53 -4.67 -5.70
C LEU A 77 -13.15 -3.29 -5.41
N LEU A 78 -12.33 -2.28 -5.09
CA LEU A 78 -12.82 -0.91 -4.87
C LEU A 78 -13.55 -0.34 -6.08
N LYS A 79 -12.97 -0.54 -7.28
CA LYS A 79 -13.59 -0.12 -8.55
C LYS A 79 -14.91 -0.84 -8.80
N LYS A 80 -14.94 -2.17 -8.62
CA LYS A 80 -16.14 -2.99 -8.81
C LYS A 80 -17.30 -2.55 -7.91
N ASN A 81 -16.99 -2.18 -6.67
CA ASN A 81 -17.99 -1.86 -5.68
C ASN A 81 -18.41 -0.39 -5.69
N ASN A 82 -17.96 0.43 -6.68
CA ASN A 82 -18.23 1.86 -6.79
C ASN A 82 -18.10 2.61 -5.46
N THR A 83 -17.19 2.18 -4.57
CA THR A 83 -17.31 2.55 -3.17
C THR A 83 -16.83 3.99 -2.98
N PRO A 84 -17.70 4.95 -2.66
CA PRO A 84 -17.29 6.36 -2.64
C PRO A 84 -16.46 6.69 -1.41
N SER A 85 -16.73 6.04 -0.28
CA SER A 85 -16.02 6.21 0.98
C SER A 85 -16.77 5.40 2.04
N GLY A 86 -16.10 4.49 2.74
CA GLY A 86 -16.67 3.92 3.97
C GLY A 86 -16.27 2.48 4.25
N SER A 87 -16.92 1.50 3.60
CA SER A 87 -16.75 0.09 3.99
C SER A 87 -15.71 -0.70 3.18
N ALA A 88 -15.47 -0.36 1.91
CA ALA A 88 -14.64 -1.19 1.03
C ALA A 88 -13.13 -0.96 1.18
N LEU A 89 -12.71 0.20 1.70
CA LEU A 89 -11.29 0.50 1.89
C LEU A 89 -10.70 -0.20 3.13
N GLY A 90 -11.54 -0.61 4.08
CA GLY A 90 -11.13 -1.38 5.26
C GLY A 90 -10.66 -0.52 6.42
N ARG A 91 -9.75 -1.08 7.22
CA ARG A 91 -9.10 -0.44 8.36
C ARG A 91 -7.59 -0.57 8.20
N VAL A 92 -6.86 0.35 8.84
CA VAL A 92 -5.39 0.35 8.87
C VAL A 92 -4.90 -0.17 10.22
N TYR A 93 -3.85 -1.00 10.20
CA TYR A 93 -3.04 -1.32 11.36
C TYR A 93 -1.57 -0.99 11.06
N ILE A 94 -1.02 -0.01 11.78
CA ILE A 94 0.34 0.49 11.60
C ILE A 94 1.30 -0.43 12.36
N PHE A 95 2.39 -0.82 11.71
CA PHE A 95 3.34 -1.76 12.31
C PHE A 95 4.19 -1.09 13.37
N ARG A 96 4.38 -1.80 14.48
CA ARG A 96 5.35 -1.46 15.53
C ARG A 96 6.58 -2.36 15.38
N GLU A 97 7.60 -2.12 16.21
CA GLU A 97 8.84 -2.91 16.24
C GLU A 97 8.61 -4.42 16.25
N LYS A 98 7.66 -4.90 17.05
CA LYS A 98 7.32 -6.34 17.13
C LYS A 98 6.74 -6.90 15.83
N ASP A 99 6.06 -6.08 15.04
CA ASP A 99 5.42 -6.48 13.79
C ASP A 99 6.44 -6.47 12.65
N LYS A 100 7.37 -5.50 12.67
CA LYS A 100 8.54 -5.43 11.78
C LYS A 100 9.47 -6.64 11.91
N LYS A 101 9.50 -7.32 13.07
CA LYS A 101 10.21 -8.61 13.21
C LYS A 101 9.58 -9.75 12.39
N ILE A 102 8.29 -9.65 12.05
CA ILE A 102 7.56 -10.67 11.27
C ILE A 102 7.58 -10.28 9.79
N PHE A 103 7.37 -9.00 9.50
CA PHE A 103 7.27 -8.43 8.16
C PHE A 103 8.10 -7.13 8.09
N PRO A 104 9.43 -7.24 7.95
CA PRO A 104 10.33 -6.08 7.98
C PRO A 104 10.09 -5.10 6.82
N GLU A 105 9.61 -5.62 5.69
CA GLU A 105 9.42 -4.89 4.44
C GLU A 105 8.13 -4.07 4.38
N TYR A 106 7.21 -4.20 5.34
CA TYR A 106 5.93 -3.49 5.34
C TYR A 106 5.83 -2.51 6.50
N ASP A 107 5.18 -1.37 6.29
CA ASP A 107 5.00 -0.31 7.28
C ASP A 107 3.62 -0.36 7.96
N ALA A 108 2.63 -0.90 7.26
CA ALA A 108 1.29 -1.08 7.76
C ALA A 108 0.57 -2.16 6.96
N VAL A 109 -0.61 -2.55 7.46
CA VAL A 109 -1.54 -3.43 6.76
C VAL A 109 -2.90 -2.75 6.64
N ILE A 110 -3.50 -2.89 5.47
CA ILE A 110 -4.91 -2.59 5.24
C ILE A 110 -5.66 -3.90 5.28
N TYR A 111 -6.66 -3.98 6.16
CA TYR A 111 -7.48 -5.17 6.34
C TYR A 111 -8.97 -4.84 6.17
N TYR A 112 -9.67 -5.66 5.38
CA TYR A 112 -11.07 -5.41 4.98
C TYR A 112 -11.87 -6.71 4.89
N TYR A 113 -13.20 -6.60 5.00
CA TYR A 113 -14.13 -7.73 5.13
C TYR A 113 -13.77 -8.70 6.26
N THR A 114 -13.28 -8.13 7.37
CA THR A 114 -12.87 -8.86 8.56
C THR A 114 -13.89 -8.68 9.67
N LYS A 115 -14.09 -9.72 10.49
CA LYS A 115 -14.92 -9.67 11.71
C LYS A 115 -14.09 -9.46 12.98
N VAL A 116 -12.77 -9.49 12.85
CA VAL A 116 -11.83 -9.40 13.96
C VAL A 116 -11.08 -8.07 13.96
N ILE A 117 -10.59 -7.68 15.13
CA ILE A 117 -9.61 -6.59 15.27
C ILE A 117 -8.24 -7.13 14.88
N PHE A 118 -7.54 -6.42 14.01
CA PHE A 118 -6.23 -6.84 13.52
C PHE A 118 -5.15 -6.56 14.56
N GLY A 119 -4.20 -7.49 14.71
CA GLY A 119 -2.99 -7.27 15.49
C GLY A 119 -1.88 -8.26 15.15
N THR A 120 -0.81 -8.24 15.96
CA THR A 120 0.39 -9.08 15.76
C THR A 120 0.08 -10.58 15.66
N SER A 121 -0.94 -11.08 16.35
CA SER A 121 -1.36 -12.49 16.25
C SER A 121 -1.84 -12.86 14.85
N ASN A 122 -2.53 -11.95 14.15
CA ASN A 122 -2.93 -12.12 12.76
C ASN A 122 -1.70 -12.21 11.85
N LEU A 123 -0.71 -11.33 12.05
CA LEU A 123 0.55 -11.35 11.28
C LEU A 123 1.28 -12.69 11.44
N LYS A 124 1.40 -13.21 12.66
CA LYS A 124 2.00 -14.53 12.91
C LYS A 124 1.25 -15.65 12.17
N ARG A 125 -0.09 -15.57 12.14
CA ARG A 125 -0.90 -16.58 11.42
C ARG A 125 -0.71 -16.47 9.91
N ILE A 126 -0.68 -15.25 9.36
CA ILE A 126 -0.41 -15.03 7.93
C ILE A 126 0.94 -15.62 7.56
N LYS A 127 1.99 -15.34 8.35
CA LYS A 127 3.35 -15.84 8.10
C LYS A 127 3.40 -17.37 8.06
N ARG A 128 2.73 -18.05 9.02
CA ARG A 128 2.64 -19.52 9.06
C ARG A 128 1.93 -20.16 7.85
N HIS A 129 1.14 -19.41 7.09
CA HIS A 129 0.48 -19.92 5.88
C HIS A 129 1.31 -19.67 4.61
N GLN A 130 2.41 -18.92 4.71
CA GLN A 130 3.34 -18.68 3.60
C GLN A 130 4.54 -19.63 3.59
N ASP A 131 4.87 -20.21 4.75
CA ASP A 131 5.91 -21.23 4.94
C ASP A 131 5.31 -22.64 4.76
#